data_AF-A0A1G5JNU1-F1
#
_entry.id   AF-A0A1G5JNU1-F1
#
_cell.length_a   1.000
_cell.length_b   1.000
_cell.length_c   1.000
_cell.angle_alpha   90.00
_cell.angle_beta   90.00
_cell.angle_gamma   90.00
#
_symmetry.space_group_name_H-M   'P 1'
#
loop_
_entity.id
_entity.type
_entity.pdbx_description
1 polymer ?
#
loop_
_entity_poly.entity_id
_entity_poly.type
_entity_poly.pdbx_seq_one_letter_code
_entity_poly.pdbx_strand_id
1 'polypeptide(L)'
;MKKKTIFIIATSFFLSMFLIFNGFAQEVEPNINQHWGQPYLEQLQQISTINITTNDLDKDITIEEIDMLIKTFISEDYELELKDTTRESVVNGLIKLWSEKTNNPLEEIVLPMVVVFEDEENINTNYRWNVLIAYYQGLVQGSNGYFMPESNITYAEAYALITRLIDIISVDKGNSDDVVADGVKTDAFETKGSYEIKDNSVVFDFELINHHNKTQKMEFSSGQQFEVIIANEEGKEIYRYSDGKFFTMALVYLQMKPGESISWSDTWDMKDKNGVLIEEGEFTATIRILAMNREEIKISKEELGSTINFSLIK
;
A
#
# COMPACT_ATOMS: atom_id res chain seq x y z
N MET A 1 -35.63 -5.37 -68.53
CA MET A 1 -34.74 -6.45 -68.02
C MET A 1 -34.10 -5.99 -66.72
N LYS A 2 -34.27 -6.77 -65.63
CA LYS A 2 -33.48 -6.88 -64.37
C LYS A 2 -33.22 -5.60 -63.55
N LYS A 3 -33.06 -5.59 -62.22
CA LYS A 3 -33.53 -6.31 -61.02
C LYS A 3 -32.66 -5.73 -59.87
N LYS A 4 -33.22 -5.66 -58.65
CA LYS A 4 -32.55 -5.64 -57.32
C LYS A 4 -31.92 -4.32 -56.86
N THR A 5 -31.71 -4.01 -55.58
CA THR A 5 -32.21 -4.34 -54.21
C THR A 5 -31.09 -3.79 -53.28
N ILE A 6 -31.47 -2.92 -52.34
CA ILE A 6 -30.94 -2.68 -50.95
C ILE A 6 -29.47 -3.07 -50.64
N PHE A 7 -28.69 -2.14 -50.06
CA PHE A 7 -28.01 -2.34 -48.76
C PHE A 7 -27.59 -1.03 -48.07
N ILE A 8 -27.67 -1.08 -46.75
CA ILE A 8 -27.40 -0.09 -45.70
C ILE A 8 -25.89 0.14 -45.52
N ILE A 9 -25.46 1.32 -45.06
CA ILE A 9 -24.50 1.50 -43.95
C ILE A 9 -24.69 2.90 -43.35
N ALA A 10 -24.87 2.89 -42.03
CA ALA A 10 -25.01 4.01 -41.13
C ALA A 10 -23.65 4.60 -40.75
N THR A 11 -23.63 5.90 -40.42
CA THR A 11 -22.77 6.41 -39.35
C THR A 11 -23.45 7.65 -38.76
N SER A 12 -24.05 7.46 -37.58
CA SER A 12 -24.58 8.53 -36.74
C SER A 12 -23.43 9.35 -36.17
N PHE A 13 -23.49 10.66 -36.39
CA PHE A 13 -22.77 11.66 -35.61
C PHE A 13 -23.76 12.15 -34.56
N PHE A 14 -23.62 11.74 -33.30
CA PHE A 14 -24.40 12.31 -32.21
C PHE A 14 -23.50 13.13 -31.29
N LEU A 15 -23.81 14.43 -31.32
CA LEU A 15 -23.22 15.54 -30.62
C LEU A 15 -23.51 15.41 -29.12
N SER A 16 -22.48 15.31 -28.28
CA SER A 16 -22.65 15.33 -26.82
C SER A 16 -22.92 16.76 -26.35
N MET A 17 -24.14 17.03 -25.90
CA MET A 17 -24.53 18.26 -25.24
C MET A 17 -24.33 18.07 -23.73
N PHE A 18 -23.32 18.74 -23.16
CA PHE A 18 -23.16 18.84 -21.71
C PHE A 18 -24.26 19.76 -21.14
N LEU A 19 -25.09 19.21 -20.26
CA LEU A 19 -25.97 19.99 -19.39
C LEU A 19 -25.32 20.05 -18.00
N ILE A 20 -25.14 21.28 -17.54
CA ILE A 20 -24.54 21.66 -16.26
C ILE A 20 -25.52 21.31 -15.14
N PHE A 21 -25.11 20.43 -14.21
CA PHE A 21 -25.73 20.32 -12.90
C PHE A 21 -24.80 20.95 -11.85
N ASN A 22 -25.24 22.08 -11.31
CA ASN A 22 -24.67 22.69 -10.10
C ASN A 22 -25.29 22.01 -8.87
N GLY A 23 -24.47 21.42 -8.00
CA GLY A 23 -24.91 20.96 -6.69
C GLY A 23 -23.98 19.93 -6.04
N PHE A 24 -22.98 20.42 -5.30
CA PHE A 24 -22.20 19.69 -4.29
C PHE A 24 -21.53 18.37 -4.72
N ALA A 25 -20.65 18.45 -5.72
CA ALA A 25 -19.42 17.66 -5.66
C ALA A 25 -18.32 18.61 -5.23
N GLN A 26 -17.77 18.44 -4.02
CA GLN A 26 -16.45 18.99 -3.75
C GLN A 26 -15.50 18.12 -4.58
N GLU A 27 -15.11 18.62 -5.75
CA GLU A 27 -14.04 18.03 -6.55
C GLU A 27 -12.81 17.92 -5.65
N VAL A 28 -12.50 16.70 -5.21
CA VAL A 28 -11.16 16.40 -4.71
C VAL A 28 -10.31 16.30 -5.96
N GLU A 29 -9.81 17.44 -6.42
CA GLU A 29 -8.71 17.44 -7.39
C GLU A 29 -7.57 16.61 -6.79
N PRO A 30 -6.99 15.64 -7.52
CA PRO A 30 -5.78 14.99 -7.06
C PRO A 30 -4.72 16.07 -6.89
N ASN A 31 -4.19 16.25 -5.67
CA ASN A 31 -3.20 17.28 -5.39
C ASN A 31 -1.86 16.88 -6.02
N ILE A 32 -1.69 17.20 -7.30
CA ILE A 32 -0.49 16.87 -8.11
C ILE A 32 0.76 17.64 -7.63
N ASN A 33 0.67 18.43 -6.57
CA ASN A 33 1.73 19.27 -6.01
C ASN A 33 2.08 18.92 -4.54
N GLN A 34 1.59 17.81 -3.99
CA GLN A 34 1.90 17.44 -2.62
C GLN A 34 3.33 16.85 -2.54
N HIS A 35 4.18 17.46 -1.72
CA HIS A 35 5.55 17.02 -1.49
C HIS A 35 5.59 15.58 -0.94
N TRP A 36 6.53 14.73 -1.36
CA TRP A 36 6.57 13.31 -1.00
C TRP A 36 6.68 13.05 0.52
N GLY A 37 7.31 13.98 1.24
CA GLY A 37 7.44 13.97 2.70
C GLY A 37 6.16 14.31 3.47
N GLN A 38 5.14 14.83 2.78
CA GLN A 38 3.93 15.37 3.41
C GLN A 38 3.10 14.32 4.17
N PRO A 39 2.91 13.08 3.68
CA PRO A 39 2.17 12.06 4.44
C PRO A 39 2.83 11.72 5.79
N TYR A 40 4.17 11.73 5.85
CA TYR A 40 4.91 11.48 7.10
C TYR A 40 4.71 12.62 8.10
N LEU A 41 4.71 13.86 7.63
CA LEU A 41 4.39 15.03 8.47
C LEU A 41 2.97 14.94 9.03
N GLU A 42 1.99 14.61 8.19
CA GLU A 42 0.59 14.46 8.61
C GLU A 42 0.43 13.36 9.66
N GLN A 43 1.13 12.23 9.51
CA GLN A 43 1.13 11.15 10.51
C GLN A 43 1.71 11.62 11.85
N LEU A 44 2.84 12.32 11.84
CA LEU A 44 3.46 12.85 13.07
C LEU A 44 2.56 13.88 13.76
N GLN A 45 1.84 14.71 13.01
CA GLN A 45 0.87 15.69 13.54
C GLN A 45 -0.38 15.04 14.14
N GLN A 46 -0.72 13.81 13.75
CA GLN A 46 -1.80 13.06 14.39
C GLN A 46 -1.36 12.45 15.74
N ILE A 47 -0.08 12.09 15.86
CA ILE A 47 0.50 11.46 17.06
C ILE A 47 0.76 12.48 18.16
N SER A 48 1.09 13.72 17.81
CA SER A 48 1.45 14.78 18.76
C SER A 48 0.77 16.11 18.47
N THR A 49 0.45 16.86 19.52
CA THR A 49 -0.18 18.20 19.43
C THR A 49 0.80 19.32 19.06
N ILE A 50 2.06 18.99 18.79
CA ILE A 50 3.09 19.98 18.44
C ILE A 50 2.88 20.48 17.00
N ASN A 51 2.74 21.80 16.85
CA ASN A 51 2.72 22.47 15.56
C ASN A 51 4.12 22.46 14.94
N ILE A 52 4.43 21.40 14.20
CA ILE A 52 5.59 21.36 13.31
C ILE A 52 5.35 22.36 12.19
N THR A 53 6.03 23.51 12.24
CA THR A 53 5.89 24.61 11.27
C THR A 53 7.13 24.65 10.38
N THR A 54 7.18 23.76 9.39
CA THR A 54 8.10 23.95 8.26
C THR A 54 7.30 24.24 6.99
N ASN A 55 7.72 25.28 6.27
CA ASN A 55 7.13 25.65 4.98
C ASN A 55 7.93 25.10 3.79
N ASP A 56 9.05 24.42 4.06
CA ASP A 56 9.95 23.86 3.05
C ASP A 56 10.49 22.50 3.52
N LEU A 57 9.95 21.45 2.93
CA LEU A 57 10.26 20.07 3.27
C LEU A 57 11.58 19.57 2.66
N ASP A 58 12.11 20.28 1.66
CA ASP A 58 13.38 19.98 0.99
C ASP A 58 14.58 20.68 1.66
N LYS A 59 14.33 21.54 2.65
CA LYS A 59 15.38 22.20 3.43
C LYS A 59 16.10 21.22 4.37
N ASP A 60 17.42 21.32 4.44
CA ASP A 60 18.26 20.62 5.42
C ASP A 60 17.77 20.89 6.85
N ILE A 61 17.60 19.81 7.63
CA ILE A 61 17.23 19.88 9.04
C ILE A 61 18.49 20.03 9.92
N THR A 62 18.39 20.68 11.08
CA THR A 62 19.50 20.81 12.04
C THR A 62 19.52 19.69 13.08
N ILE A 63 20.66 19.54 13.79
CA ILE A 63 20.81 18.56 14.88
C ILE A 63 19.77 18.83 15.98
N GLU A 64 19.57 20.09 16.35
CA GLU A 64 18.62 20.50 17.40
C GLU A 64 17.18 20.15 17.02
N GLU A 65 16.83 20.24 15.74
CA GLU A 65 15.50 19.90 15.25
C GLU A 65 15.30 18.38 15.20
N ILE A 66 16.32 17.60 14.83
CA ILE A 66 16.27 16.13 14.93
C ILE A 66 16.11 15.69 16.38
N ASP A 67 16.89 16.27 17.30
CA ASP A 67 16.79 15.99 18.74
C ASP A 67 15.39 16.31 19.28
N MET A 68 14.80 17.43 18.87
CA MET A 68 13.42 17.78 19.20
C MET A 68 12.42 16.72 18.71
N LEU A 69 12.55 16.21 17.48
CA LEU A 69 11.69 15.16 16.95
C LEU A 69 11.83 13.87 17.77
N ILE A 70 13.05 13.47 18.10
CA ILE A 70 13.29 12.24 18.89
C ILE A 70 12.70 12.35 20.28
N LYS A 71 12.91 13.48 20.96
CA LYS A 71 12.35 13.72 22.29
C LYS A 71 10.83 13.75 22.29
N THR A 72 10.25 14.29 21.23
CA THR A 72 8.80 14.37 21.07
C THR A 72 8.17 13.01 20.83
N PHE A 73 8.74 12.21 19.92
CA PHE A 73 8.05 11.04 19.36
C PHE A 73 8.56 9.70 19.88
N ILE A 74 9.79 9.64 20.43
CA ILE A 74 10.44 8.38 20.77
C ILE A 74 10.78 8.31 22.26
N SER A 75 11.50 9.29 22.81
CA SER A 75 12.01 9.23 24.18
C SER A 75 12.43 10.61 24.69
N GLU A 76 11.67 11.18 25.63
CA GLU A 76 11.92 12.53 26.18
C GLU A 76 13.32 12.67 26.84
N ASP A 77 13.87 11.56 27.34
CA ASP A 77 15.14 11.47 28.07
C ASP A 77 16.34 11.07 27.21
N TYR A 78 16.14 10.80 25.91
CA TYR A 78 17.21 10.36 25.02
C TYR A 78 17.86 11.55 24.32
N GLU A 79 19.18 11.63 24.41
CA GLU A 79 19.99 12.60 23.67
C GLU A 79 20.74 11.86 22.56
N LEU A 80 20.36 12.14 21.31
CA LEU A 80 21.03 11.52 20.18
C LEU A 80 22.36 12.22 19.91
N GLU A 81 23.47 11.54 20.21
CA GLU A 81 24.82 12.03 19.87
C GLU A 81 25.06 11.90 18.36
N LEU A 82 24.69 12.94 17.60
CA LEU A 82 25.00 13.07 16.18
C LEU A 82 26.30 13.83 15.96
N LYS A 83 27.14 13.33 15.05
CA LYS A 83 28.37 14.02 14.63
C LYS A 83 28.05 15.19 13.70
N ASP A 84 27.11 14.98 12.80
CA ASP A 84 26.62 15.88 11.78
C ASP A 84 25.25 15.38 11.29
N THR A 85 24.62 16.11 10.36
CA THR A 85 23.30 15.78 9.79
C THR A 85 23.39 15.00 8.47
N THR A 86 24.56 14.42 8.17
CA THR A 86 24.68 13.52 7.02
C THR A 86 23.79 12.30 7.20
N ARG A 87 23.30 11.75 6.08
CA ARG A 87 22.40 10.61 6.09
C ARG A 87 22.97 9.41 6.84
N GLU A 88 24.26 9.13 6.67
CA GLU A 88 24.92 8.03 7.38
C GLU A 88 25.00 8.26 8.89
N SER A 89 25.28 9.49 9.32
CA SER A 89 25.39 9.86 10.74
C SER A 89 24.04 9.73 11.42
N VAL A 90 22.98 10.26 10.80
CA VAL A 90 21.62 10.20 11.34
C VAL A 90 21.11 8.76 11.39
N VAL A 91 21.22 8.00 10.30
CA VAL A 91 20.77 6.59 10.26
C VAL A 91 21.50 5.74 11.29
N ASN A 92 22.81 5.91 11.44
CA ASN A 92 23.59 5.24 12.49
C ASN A 92 23.07 5.59 13.89
N GLY A 93 22.75 6.86 14.14
CA GLY A 93 22.17 7.31 15.39
C GLY A 93 20.81 6.65 15.70
N LEU A 94 19.90 6.69 14.73
CA LEU A 94 18.55 6.12 14.88
C LEU A 94 18.57 4.60 15.12
N ILE A 95 19.51 3.87 14.52
CA ILE A 95 19.65 2.42 14.77
C ILE A 95 20.20 2.10 16.15
N LYS A 96 21.09 2.92 16.70
CA LYS A 96 21.51 2.79 18.10
C LYS A 96 20.33 3.01 19.06
N LEU A 97 19.51 4.01 18.78
CA LEU A 97 18.29 4.27 19.53
C LEU A 97 17.30 3.10 19.43
N TRP A 98 17.04 2.58 18.23
CA TRP A 98 16.20 1.39 18.04
C TRP A 98 16.73 0.19 18.84
N SER A 99 18.04 -0.08 18.78
CA SER A 99 18.67 -1.18 19.52
C SER A 99 18.47 -1.05 21.03
N GLU A 100 18.66 0.15 21.58
CA GLU A 100 18.39 0.43 22.99
C GLU A 100 16.92 0.21 23.34
N LYS A 101 16.00 0.76 22.53
CA LYS A 101 14.56 0.68 22.84
C LYS A 101 14.02 -0.73 22.74
N THR A 102 14.55 -1.55 21.85
CA THR A 102 14.04 -2.90 21.58
C THR A 102 14.82 -4.00 22.29
N ASN A 103 15.91 -3.64 22.98
CA ASN A 103 16.84 -4.58 23.61
C ASN A 103 17.39 -5.63 22.61
N ASN A 104 17.60 -5.21 21.36
CA ASN A 104 18.23 -5.99 20.30
C ASN A 104 19.67 -5.48 20.08
N PRO A 105 20.70 -6.10 20.67
CA PRO A 105 22.07 -5.63 20.55
C PRO A 105 22.59 -5.74 19.11
N LEU A 106 23.10 -4.63 18.56
CA LEU A 106 23.55 -4.52 17.15
C LEU A 106 24.62 -5.55 16.78
N GLU A 107 25.42 -5.98 17.75
CA GLU A 107 26.53 -6.94 17.60
C GLU A 107 26.04 -8.37 17.36
N GLU A 108 24.82 -8.69 17.80
CA GLU A 108 24.25 -10.04 17.71
C GLU A 108 23.39 -10.21 16.44
N ILE A 109 23.09 -9.12 15.75
CA ILE A 109 22.30 -9.16 14.52
C ILE A 109 23.14 -9.85 13.45
N VAL A 110 22.55 -10.83 12.76
CA VAL A 110 23.20 -11.55 11.66
C VAL A 110 22.46 -11.23 10.37
N LEU A 111 23.16 -10.61 9.42
CA LEU A 111 22.60 -10.18 8.14
C LEU A 111 23.30 -10.88 6.96
N PRO A 112 22.59 -11.07 5.84
CA PRO A 112 23.22 -11.47 4.58
C PRO A 112 24.17 -10.36 4.12
N MET A 113 25.44 -10.71 3.84
CA MET A 113 26.40 -9.81 3.20
C MET A 113 26.09 -9.67 1.71
N VAL A 114 25.13 -8.80 1.39
CA VAL A 114 24.79 -8.41 0.02
C VAL A 114 24.97 -6.90 -0.13
N VAL A 115 25.44 -6.48 -1.30
CA VAL A 115 25.53 -5.06 -1.63
C VAL A 115 24.11 -4.56 -1.91
N VAL A 116 23.61 -3.68 -1.05
CA VAL A 116 22.23 -3.16 -1.12
C VAL A 116 22.17 -1.75 -1.73
N PHE A 117 23.30 -1.04 -1.73
CA PHE A 117 23.44 0.30 -2.30
C PHE A 117 24.62 0.35 -3.26
N GLU A 118 24.45 1.04 -4.39
CA GLU A 118 25.51 1.19 -5.40
C GLU A 118 26.71 1.98 -4.85
N ASP A 119 26.47 2.92 -3.92
CA ASP A 119 27.46 3.77 -3.27
C ASP A 119 27.85 3.29 -1.86
N GLU A 120 27.66 2.00 -1.55
CA GLU A 120 27.97 1.43 -0.23
C GLU A 120 29.45 1.63 0.18
N GLU A 121 30.36 1.70 -0.80
CA GLU A 121 31.79 1.96 -0.56
C GLU A 121 32.09 3.38 -0.04
N ASN A 122 31.18 4.32 -0.27
CA ASN A 122 31.28 5.70 0.22
C ASN A 122 30.74 5.85 1.64
N ILE A 123 30.08 4.82 2.19
CA ILE A 123 29.60 4.83 3.57
C ILE A 123 30.79 4.68 4.51
N ASN A 124 30.84 5.51 5.54
CA ASN A 124 31.83 5.39 6.61
C ASN A 124 31.85 3.97 7.18
N THR A 125 33.03 3.36 7.23
CA THR A 125 33.21 1.97 7.68
C THR A 125 32.62 1.71 9.07
N ASN A 126 32.63 2.71 9.96
CA ASN A 126 32.06 2.60 11.30
C ASN A 126 30.53 2.61 11.31
N TYR A 127 29.89 3.12 10.26
CA TYR A 127 28.42 3.21 10.13
C TYR A 127 27.85 2.14 9.20
N ARG A 128 28.66 1.56 8.31
CA ARG A 128 28.24 0.61 7.29
C ARG A 128 27.39 -0.55 7.81
N TRP A 129 27.76 -1.14 8.94
CA TRP A 129 26.97 -2.21 9.56
C TRP A 129 25.59 -1.73 10.00
N ASN A 130 25.54 -0.57 10.66
CA ASN A 130 24.28 0.01 11.14
C ASN A 130 23.39 0.48 9.98
N VAL A 131 23.98 0.96 8.88
CA VAL A 131 23.23 1.28 7.66
C VAL A 131 22.64 0.02 7.02
N LEU A 132 23.37 -1.10 7.02
CA LEU A 132 22.84 -2.38 6.55
C LEU A 132 21.69 -2.87 7.44
N ILE A 133 21.82 -2.76 8.77
CA ILE A 133 20.72 -3.05 9.70
C ILE A 133 19.52 -2.13 9.40
N ALA A 134 19.74 -0.83 9.22
CA ALA A 134 18.68 0.11 8.87
C ALA A 134 17.94 -0.26 7.59
N TYR A 135 18.67 -0.77 6.59
CA TYR A 135 18.07 -1.26 5.36
C TYR A 135 17.18 -2.48 5.60
N TYR A 136 17.67 -3.49 6.32
CA TYR A 136 16.90 -4.71 6.58
C TYR A 136 15.73 -4.52 7.55
N GLN A 137 15.84 -3.57 8.49
CA GLN A 137 14.74 -3.19 9.37
C GLN A 137 13.69 -2.32 8.65
N GLY A 138 13.99 -1.82 7.45
CA GLY A 138 13.09 -0.95 6.69
C GLY A 138 13.11 0.52 7.14
N LEU A 139 14.08 0.91 7.98
CA LEU A 139 14.29 2.31 8.38
C LEU A 139 14.72 3.16 7.15
N VAL A 140 15.60 2.63 6.30
CA VAL A 140 16.12 3.33 5.12
C VAL A 140 16.10 2.44 3.88
N GLN A 141 15.72 3.00 2.72
CA GLN A 141 15.63 2.25 1.45
C GLN A 141 16.52 2.83 0.33
N GLY A 142 17.14 3.99 0.57
CA GLY A 142 17.87 4.75 -0.46
C GLY A 142 16.94 5.39 -1.50
N SER A 143 17.53 5.94 -2.55
CA SER A 143 16.85 6.52 -3.71
C SER A 143 17.55 6.06 -4.98
N ASN A 144 16.81 5.45 -5.91
CA ASN A 144 17.34 4.90 -7.16
C ASN A 144 18.53 3.93 -6.98
N GLY A 145 18.56 3.18 -5.88
CA GLY A 145 19.65 2.24 -5.56
C GLY A 145 20.85 2.87 -4.85
N TYR A 146 20.81 4.17 -4.56
CA TYR A 146 21.87 4.89 -3.83
C TYR A 146 21.43 5.22 -2.42
N PHE A 147 22.34 5.12 -1.46
CA PHE A 147 22.13 5.57 -0.09
C PHE A 147 22.37 7.07 0.07
N MET A 148 23.34 7.65 -0.65
CA MET A 148 23.78 9.04 -0.52
C MET A 148 24.32 9.38 0.90
N PRO A 149 25.39 8.71 1.36
CA PRO A 149 25.85 8.77 2.76
C PRO A 149 26.19 10.17 3.25
N GLU A 150 26.91 10.95 2.43
CA GLU A 150 27.45 12.27 2.80
C GLU A 150 26.44 13.41 2.62
N SER A 151 25.25 13.14 2.07
CA SER A 151 24.23 14.18 1.90
C SER A 151 23.58 14.51 3.24
N ASN A 152 23.40 15.80 3.52
CA ASN A 152 22.58 16.23 4.65
C ASN A 152 21.14 15.78 4.44
N ILE A 153 20.47 15.40 5.53
CA ILE A 153 19.04 15.05 5.45
C ILE A 153 18.15 16.29 5.46
N THR A 154 17.04 16.21 4.74
CA THR A 154 16.00 17.26 4.72
C THR A 154 14.92 17.01 5.78
N TYR A 155 14.02 17.98 6.03
CA TYR A 155 12.86 17.74 6.90
C TYR A 155 12.00 16.56 6.43
N ALA A 156 11.77 16.42 5.13
CA ALA A 156 11.00 15.29 4.60
C ALA A 156 11.64 13.94 4.94
N GLU A 157 12.96 13.86 4.80
CA GLU A 157 13.71 12.65 5.14
C GLU A 157 13.72 12.39 6.63
N ALA A 158 13.86 13.43 7.45
CA ALA A 158 13.75 13.32 8.90
C ALA A 158 12.39 12.78 9.32
N TYR A 159 11.29 13.33 8.80
CA TYR A 159 9.94 12.85 9.13
C TYR A 159 9.74 11.41 8.71
N ALA A 160 10.16 11.03 7.50
CA ALA A 160 10.08 9.65 7.04
C ALA A 160 10.90 8.69 7.93
N LEU A 161 12.11 9.07 8.33
CA LEU A 161 12.97 8.27 9.21
C LEU A 161 12.38 8.13 10.62
N ILE A 162 11.85 9.20 11.19
CA ILE A 162 11.24 9.18 12.53
C ILE A 162 9.97 8.32 12.52
N THR A 163 9.10 8.49 11.52
CA THR A 163 7.91 7.64 11.37
C THR A 163 8.28 6.16 11.28
N ARG A 164 9.21 5.80 10.39
CA ARG A 164 9.66 4.41 10.26
C ARG A 164 10.31 3.88 11.54
N LEU A 165 11.04 4.73 12.27
CA LEU A 165 11.64 4.38 13.55
C LEU A 165 10.57 4.03 14.60
N ILE A 166 9.48 4.81 14.69
CA ILE A 166 8.33 4.50 15.55
C ILE A 166 7.76 3.13 15.20
N ASP A 167 7.58 2.86 13.90
CA ASP A 167 7.00 1.61 13.42
C ASP A 167 7.88 0.41 13.82
N ILE A 168 9.18 0.45 13.52
CA ILE A 168 10.09 -0.67 13.84
C ILE A 168 10.28 -0.88 15.35
N ILE A 169 10.28 0.20 16.17
CA ILE A 169 10.34 0.07 17.63
C ILE A 169 9.06 -0.59 18.17
N SER A 170 7.91 -0.22 17.62
CA SER A 170 6.60 -0.75 18.05
C SER A 170 6.48 -2.24 17.74
N VAL A 171 6.92 -2.65 16.53
CA VAL A 171 6.95 -4.05 16.11
C VAL A 171 7.82 -4.90 17.04
N ASP A 172 9.05 -4.48 17.33
CA ASP A 172 10.00 -5.29 18.09
C ASP A 172 9.73 -5.30 19.61
N LYS A 173 9.06 -4.29 20.14
CA LYS A 173 8.64 -4.28 21.56
C LYS A 173 7.47 -5.22 21.86
N GLY A 174 6.83 -5.81 20.84
CA GLY A 174 5.70 -6.70 21.03
C GLY A 174 4.43 -6.02 21.56
N ASN A 175 4.35 -4.68 21.52
CA ASN A 175 3.11 -3.94 21.78
C ASN A 175 2.24 -3.98 20.51
N SER A 176 1.74 -5.18 20.19
CA SER A 176 0.64 -5.39 19.25
C SER A 176 -0.74 -5.24 19.90
N ASP A 177 -0.78 -4.65 21.10
CA ASP A 177 -1.99 -4.28 21.84
C ASP A 177 -1.99 -2.74 21.93
N ASP A 178 -3.04 -2.11 21.39
CA ASP A 178 -3.28 -0.66 21.27
C ASP A 178 -2.51 0.11 20.18
N VAL A 179 -2.97 0.00 18.92
CA VAL A 179 -3.81 1.04 18.28
C VAL A 179 -4.67 0.35 17.20
N VAL A 180 -5.95 0.12 17.52
CA VAL A 180 -6.99 -0.16 16.54
C VAL A 180 -7.67 1.17 16.20
N ALA A 181 -7.25 1.79 15.12
CA ALA A 181 -8.03 2.77 14.36
C ALA A 181 -7.59 2.65 12.89
N ASP A 182 -8.48 2.10 12.05
CA ASP A 182 -8.30 1.90 10.60
C ASP A 182 -7.09 1.06 10.13
N GLY A 183 -7.14 -0.23 10.48
CA GLY A 183 -7.20 -1.28 9.45
C GLY A 183 -5.98 -1.63 8.60
N VAL A 184 -4.83 -0.97 8.70
CA VAL A 184 -3.63 -1.39 7.97
C VAL A 184 -2.71 -2.20 8.86
N LYS A 185 -2.69 -3.53 8.66
CA LYS A 185 -1.66 -4.41 9.23
C LYS A 185 -0.33 -4.09 8.54
N THR A 186 0.63 -3.52 9.27
CA THR A 186 1.91 -3.00 8.75
C THR A 186 2.97 -4.06 8.38
N ASP A 187 2.59 -5.34 8.30
CA ASP A 187 3.41 -6.41 7.72
C ASP A 187 2.52 -7.52 7.15
N ALA A 188 1.57 -7.13 6.29
CA ALA A 188 0.62 -8.04 5.69
C ALA A 188 0.23 -7.57 4.29
N PHE A 189 -0.41 -8.46 3.54
CA PHE A 189 -1.24 -8.01 2.45
C PHE A 189 -2.61 -7.56 2.96
N GLU A 190 -3.20 -6.56 2.30
CA GLU A 190 -4.60 -6.19 2.51
C GLU A 190 -5.37 -6.25 1.21
N THR A 191 -6.50 -6.95 1.20
CA THR A 191 -7.43 -6.92 0.07
C THR A 191 -8.58 -6.00 0.40
N LYS A 192 -8.69 -4.87 -0.31
CA LYS A 192 -9.83 -3.96 -0.22
C LYS A 192 -10.77 -4.18 -1.39
N GLY A 193 -12.06 -4.03 -1.15
CA GLY A 193 -13.06 -4.12 -2.20
C GLY A 193 -14.21 -3.15 -1.95
N SER A 194 -14.75 -2.64 -3.04
CA SER A 194 -15.95 -1.81 -3.07
C SER A 194 -16.91 -2.34 -4.13
N TYR A 195 -18.13 -1.82 -4.14
CA TYR A 195 -19.09 -2.12 -5.18
C TYR A 195 -19.86 -0.87 -5.56
N GLU A 196 -20.35 -0.85 -6.80
CA GLU A 196 -21.24 0.17 -7.32
C GLU A 196 -22.35 -0.49 -8.14
N ILE A 197 -23.60 -0.10 -7.89
CA ILE A 197 -24.74 -0.55 -8.68
C ILE A 197 -24.90 0.42 -9.86
N LYS A 198 -24.80 -0.11 -11.09
CA LYS A 198 -24.94 0.64 -12.35
C LYS A 198 -26.01 0.01 -13.20
N ASP A 199 -27.11 0.74 -13.42
CA ASP A 199 -28.26 0.36 -14.23
C ASP A 199 -28.75 -1.08 -13.98
N ASN A 200 -28.17 -2.05 -14.69
CA ASN A 200 -28.52 -3.47 -14.70
C ASN A 200 -27.34 -4.37 -14.28
N SER A 201 -26.39 -3.84 -13.51
CA SER A 201 -25.21 -4.57 -13.08
C SER A 201 -24.69 -4.08 -11.74
N VAL A 202 -23.93 -4.94 -11.07
CA VAL A 202 -23.11 -4.60 -9.92
C VAL A 202 -21.66 -4.73 -10.34
N VAL A 203 -20.92 -3.62 -10.24
CA VAL A 203 -19.47 -3.58 -10.48
C VAL A 203 -18.77 -3.73 -9.14
N PHE A 204 -17.83 -4.66 -9.06
CA PHE A 204 -16.95 -4.86 -7.90
C PHE A 204 -15.54 -4.43 -8.29
N ASP A 205 -15.04 -3.38 -7.66
CA ASP A 205 -13.66 -2.94 -7.79
C ASP A 205 -12.89 -3.35 -6.53
N PHE A 206 -11.72 -3.94 -6.70
CA PHE A 206 -10.93 -4.43 -5.58
C PHE A 206 -9.45 -4.38 -5.87
N GLU A 207 -8.67 -4.24 -4.81
CA GLU A 207 -7.23 -4.16 -4.88
C GLU A 207 -6.57 -5.02 -3.81
N LEU A 208 -5.39 -5.53 -4.14
CA LEU A 208 -4.46 -6.11 -3.18
C LEU A 208 -3.35 -5.10 -2.95
N ILE A 209 -3.08 -4.76 -1.69
CA ILE A 209 -2.06 -3.80 -1.29
C ILE A 209 -0.97 -4.55 -0.53
N ASN A 210 0.28 -4.33 -0.91
CA ASN A 210 1.42 -4.84 -0.17
C ASN A 210 1.80 -3.89 0.97
N HIS A 211 1.38 -4.17 2.21
CA HIS A 211 1.81 -3.39 3.38
C HIS A 211 3.09 -3.92 4.02
N HIS A 212 3.70 -4.97 3.46
CA HIS A 212 5.02 -5.40 3.89
C HIS A 212 6.07 -4.33 3.53
N ASN A 213 7.12 -4.25 4.36
CA ASN A 213 8.26 -3.38 4.13
C ASN A 213 9.22 -3.90 3.03
N LYS A 214 8.90 -5.01 2.38
CA LYS A 214 9.69 -5.62 1.29
C LYS A 214 8.85 -5.87 0.04
N THR A 215 9.53 -5.94 -1.10
CA THR A 215 8.89 -6.38 -2.35
C THR A 215 8.46 -7.83 -2.21
N GLN A 216 7.19 -8.10 -2.47
CA GLN A 216 6.61 -9.44 -2.44
C GLN A 216 6.41 -9.95 -3.85
N LYS A 217 6.85 -11.17 -4.11
CA LYS A 217 6.65 -11.84 -5.40
C LYS A 217 5.39 -12.68 -5.32
N MET A 218 4.37 -12.31 -6.06
CA MET A 218 3.11 -13.04 -6.18
C MET A 218 3.16 -13.95 -7.39
N GLU A 219 2.80 -15.21 -7.19
CA GLU A 219 2.76 -16.20 -8.27
C GLU A 219 1.34 -16.74 -8.45
N PHE A 220 0.89 -16.80 -9.70
CA PHE A 220 -0.42 -17.34 -10.07
C PHE A 220 -0.24 -18.51 -11.04
N SER A 221 -1.04 -19.55 -10.85
CA SER A 221 -0.95 -20.80 -11.62
C SER A 221 -1.54 -20.69 -13.04
N SER A 222 -2.23 -19.60 -13.35
CA SER A 222 -2.89 -19.35 -14.64
C SER A 222 -3.13 -17.85 -14.85
N GLY A 223 -3.76 -17.49 -15.97
CA GLY A 223 -4.29 -16.14 -16.20
C GLY A 223 -5.42 -15.74 -15.24
N GLN A 224 -5.99 -16.69 -14.48
CA GLN A 224 -6.92 -16.38 -13.41
C GLN A 224 -6.15 -15.92 -12.16
N GLN A 225 -6.31 -14.66 -11.78
CA GLN A 225 -5.63 -14.07 -10.63
C GLN A 225 -6.55 -13.92 -9.41
N PHE A 226 -7.85 -13.93 -9.62
CA PHE A 226 -8.85 -13.77 -8.57
C PHE A 226 -10.09 -14.63 -8.80
N GLU A 227 -10.95 -14.68 -7.79
CA GLU A 227 -12.32 -15.20 -7.86
C GLU A 227 -13.26 -14.27 -7.09
N VAL A 228 -14.39 -13.93 -7.70
CA VAL A 228 -15.52 -13.28 -7.02
C VAL A 228 -16.65 -14.28 -6.94
N ILE A 229 -17.21 -14.49 -5.75
CA ILE A 229 -18.34 -15.39 -5.49
C ILE A 229 -19.42 -14.59 -4.81
N ILE A 230 -20.64 -14.59 -5.35
CA ILE A 230 -21.79 -13.92 -4.73
C ILE A 230 -22.73 -14.99 -4.20
N ALA A 231 -23.08 -14.85 -2.92
CA ALA A 231 -24.10 -15.65 -2.26
C ALA A 231 -25.30 -14.78 -1.87
N ASN A 232 -26.50 -15.36 -1.89
CA ASN A 232 -27.70 -14.74 -1.34
C ASN A 232 -27.76 -14.88 0.20
N GLU A 233 -28.79 -14.31 0.82
CA GLU A 233 -29.03 -14.39 2.27
C GLU A 233 -29.02 -15.82 2.85
N GLU A 234 -29.44 -16.83 2.07
CA GLU A 234 -29.42 -18.24 2.46
C GLU A 234 -28.00 -18.87 2.40
N GLY A 235 -26.99 -18.11 1.99
CA GLY A 235 -25.63 -18.57 1.75
C GLY A 235 -25.47 -19.37 0.45
N LYS A 236 -26.46 -19.37 -0.43
CA LYS A 236 -26.41 -20.06 -1.73
C LYS A 236 -25.65 -19.23 -2.75
N GLU A 237 -24.62 -19.82 -3.33
CA GLU A 237 -23.86 -19.24 -4.45
C GLU A 237 -24.76 -19.05 -5.68
N ILE A 238 -24.88 -17.80 -6.13
CA ILE A 238 -25.68 -17.40 -7.30
C ILE A 238 -24.82 -16.92 -8.47
N TYR A 239 -23.58 -16.54 -8.21
CA TYR A 239 -22.62 -16.09 -9.22
C TYR A 239 -21.20 -16.47 -8.80
N ARG A 240 -20.38 -16.78 -9.81
CA ARG A 240 -18.95 -17.02 -9.67
C ARG A 240 -18.24 -16.49 -10.90
N TYR A 241 -17.21 -15.68 -10.70
CA TYR A 241 -16.44 -15.07 -11.79
C TYR A 241 -15.93 -16.11 -12.80
N SER A 242 -15.37 -17.22 -12.35
CA SER A 242 -14.81 -18.24 -13.24
C SER A 242 -15.84 -19.04 -14.05
N ASP A 243 -17.14 -18.94 -13.76
CA ASP A 243 -18.16 -19.70 -14.49
C ASP A 243 -18.18 -19.29 -15.98
N GLY A 244 -17.97 -20.26 -16.87
CA GLY A 244 -17.97 -20.05 -18.33
C GLY A 244 -16.74 -19.30 -18.87
N LYS A 245 -15.76 -18.95 -18.03
CA LYS A 245 -14.50 -18.31 -18.46
C LYS A 245 -13.42 -19.37 -18.70
N PHE A 246 -12.60 -19.14 -19.71
CA PHE A 246 -11.39 -19.93 -19.97
C PHE A 246 -10.16 -19.08 -19.69
N PHE A 247 -9.23 -19.60 -18.89
CA PHE A 247 -7.99 -18.92 -18.53
C PHE A 247 -6.79 -19.62 -19.16
N THR A 248 -5.76 -18.84 -19.50
CA THR A 248 -4.50 -19.39 -20.01
C THR A 248 -3.76 -20.14 -18.91
N MET A 249 -3.22 -21.33 -19.21
CA MET A 249 -2.38 -22.09 -18.26
C MET A 249 -0.93 -21.58 -18.24
N ALA A 250 -0.75 -20.26 -18.25
CA ALA A 250 0.55 -19.63 -18.15
C ALA A 250 0.75 -19.09 -16.74
N LEU A 251 1.90 -19.39 -16.14
CA LEU A 251 2.28 -18.84 -14.85
C LEU A 251 2.41 -17.31 -14.96
N VAL A 252 1.80 -16.60 -14.03
CA VAL A 252 1.94 -15.14 -13.92
C VAL A 252 2.75 -14.82 -12.68
N TYR A 253 3.73 -13.94 -12.83
CA TYR A 253 4.59 -13.47 -11.75
C TYR A 253 4.43 -11.97 -11.64
N LEU A 254 3.99 -11.50 -10.48
CA LEU A 254 3.87 -10.07 -10.17
C LEU A 254 4.84 -9.76 -9.04
N GLN A 255 5.50 -8.61 -9.13
CA GLN A 255 6.32 -8.07 -8.04
C GLN A 255 5.58 -6.85 -7.52
N MET A 256 5.25 -6.87 -6.24
CA MET A 256 4.58 -5.76 -5.57
C MET A 256 5.58 -5.12 -4.62
N LYS A 257 5.97 -3.89 -4.88
CA LYS A 257 6.81 -3.09 -3.97
C LYS A 257 6.05 -2.75 -2.69
N PRO A 258 6.73 -2.34 -1.61
CA PRO A 258 6.06 -1.80 -0.43
C PRO A 258 5.10 -0.67 -0.81
N GLY A 259 3.86 -0.74 -0.32
CA GLY A 259 2.78 0.20 -0.61
C GLY A 259 2.17 0.09 -2.02
N GLU A 260 2.68 -0.78 -2.89
CA GLU A 260 2.10 -0.97 -4.23
C GLU A 260 0.78 -1.74 -4.13
N SER A 261 -0.21 -1.29 -4.91
CA SER A 261 -1.46 -2.00 -5.09
C SER A 261 -1.65 -2.50 -6.51
N ILE A 262 -2.33 -3.63 -6.63
CA ILE A 262 -2.81 -4.17 -7.90
C ILE A 262 -4.33 -4.23 -7.83
N SER A 263 -4.98 -3.61 -8.81
CA SER A 263 -6.44 -3.51 -8.85
C SER A 263 -7.04 -4.39 -9.96
N TRP A 264 -8.22 -4.93 -9.68
CA TRP A 264 -9.05 -5.67 -10.62
C TRP A 264 -10.50 -5.19 -10.51
N SER A 265 -11.30 -5.59 -11.50
CA SER A 265 -12.73 -5.31 -11.53
C SER A 265 -13.49 -6.53 -12.05
N ASP A 266 -14.67 -6.79 -11.47
CA ASP A 266 -15.62 -7.76 -11.98
C ASP A 266 -17.02 -7.13 -12.09
N THR A 267 -17.80 -7.56 -13.08
CA THR A 267 -19.16 -7.06 -13.29
C THR A 267 -20.14 -8.22 -13.27
N TRP A 268 -21.05 -8.19 -12.31
CA TRP A 268 -22.18 -9.11 -12.25
C TRP A 268 -23.40 -8.47 -12.91
N ASP A 269 -23.98 -9.14 -13.91
CA ASP A 269 -25.15 -8.69 -14.66
C ASP A 269 -26.49 -8.92 -13.92
N MET A 270 -26.42 -9.12 -12.60
CA MET A 270 -27.55 -9.38 -11.71
C MET A 270 -28.34 -10.65 -12.06
N LYS A 271 -27.76 -11.58 -12.83
CA LYS A 271 -28.40 -12.87 -13.12
C LYS A 271 -27.85 -13.99 -12.25
N ASP A 272 -28.73 -14.88 -11.82
CA ASP A 272 -28.32 -16.13 -11.19
C ASP A 272 -27.70 -17.11 -12.21
N LYS A 273 -27.22 -18.26 -11.72
CA LYS A 273 -26.65 -19.32 -12.59
C LYS A 273 -27.62 -19.92 -13.62
N ASN A 274 -28.92 -19.65 -13.51
CA ASN A 274 -29.94 -20.07 -14.48
C ASN A 274 -30.30 -18.95 -15.47
N GLY A 275 -29.67 -17.78 -15.36
CA GLY A 275 -29.95 -16.61 -16.20
C GLY A 275 -31.20 -15.82 -15.75
N VAL A 276 -31.69 -16.04 -14.53
CA VAL A 276 -32.83 -15.30 -13.98
C VAL A 276 -32.32 -14.00 -13.37
N LEU A 277 -32.92 -12.86 -13.78
CA LEU A 277 -32.61 -11.55 -13.23
C LEU A 277 -33.05 -11.45 -11.76
N ILE A 278 -32.16 -10.95 -10.92
CA ILE A 278 -32.35 -10.69 -9.50
C ILE A 278 -32.42 -9.16 -9.32
N GLU A 279 -33.59 -8.65 -8.94
CA GLU A 279 -33.82 -7.21 -8.83
C GLU A 279 -33.72 -6.69 -7.38
N GLU A 280 -33.84 -7.57 -6.39
CA GLU A 280 -33.82 -7.21 -4.97
C GLU A 280 -33.23 -8.33 -4.11
N GLY A 281 -32.74 -7.98 -2.93
CA GLY A 281 -32.28 -8.92 -1.90
C GLY A 281 -30.98 -8.52 -1.23
N GLU A 282 -30.58 -9.31 -0.24
CA GLU A 282 -29.32 -9.18 0.49
C GLU A 282 -28.30 -10.20 -0.03
N PHE A 283 -27.06 -9.74 -0.22
CA PHE A 283 -26.00 -10.53 -0.82
C PHE A 283 -24.67 -10.33 -0.13
N THR A 284 -23.83 -11.36 -0.23
CA THR A 284 -22.44 -11.32 0.19
C THR A 284 -21.55 -11.66 -1.01
N ALA A 285 -20.71 -10.71 -1.42
CA ALA A 285 -19.63 -10.95 -2.36
C ALA A 285 -18.35 -11.31 -1.61
N THR A 286 -17.78 -12.48 -1.91
CA THR A 286 -16.47 -12.91 -1.42
C THR A 286 -15.44 -12.79 -2.55
N ILE A 287 -14.44 -11.95 -2.35
CA ILE A 287 -13.28 -11.76 -3.24
C ILE A 287 -12.13 -12.61 -2.70
N ARG A 288 -11.41 -13.29 -3.61
CA ARG A 288 -10.20 -14.06 -3.29
C ARG A 288 -9.13 -13.83 -4.33
N ILE A 289 -7.93 -13.47 -3.90
CA ILE A 289 -6.73 -13.44 -4.73
C ILE A 289 -6.08 -14.84 -4.74
N LEU A 290 -5.84 -15.39 -5.92
CA LEU A 290 -5.47 -16.79 -6.14
C LEU A 290 -3.95 -17.01 -6.22
N ALA A 291 -3.21 -16.39 -5.31
CA ALA A 291 -1.76 -16.58 -5.22
C ALA A 291 -1.43 -18.01 -4.79
N MET A 292 -0.58 -18.70 -5.56
CA MET A 292 -0.23 -20.11 -5.31
C MET A 292 0.91 -20.27 -4.31
N ASN A 293 1.80 -19.28 -4.20
CA ASN A 293 2.98 -19.33 -3.34
C ASN A 293 2.72 -18.85 -1.90
N ARG A 294 1.46 -18.63 -1.50
CA ARG A 294 1.09 -18.08 -0.18
C ARG A 294 1.76 -18.77 1.02
N GLU A 295 1.99 -20.08 0.97
CA GLU A 295 2.62 -20.84 2.06
C GLU A 295 4.13 -20.54 2.14
N GLU A 296 4.77 -20.32 0.98
CA GLU A 296 6.20 -20.00 0.88
C GLU A 296 6.48 -18.58 1.39
N ILE A 297 5.57 -17.64 1.10
CA ILE A 297 5.65 -16.25 1.56
C ILE A 297 4.86 -15.99 2.86
N LYS A 298 4.32 -17.05 3.48
CA LYS A 298 3.61 -17.05 4.77
C LYS A 298 2.44 -16.06 4.86
N ILE A 299 1.65 -15.95 3.80
CA ILE A 299 0.45 -15.11 3.74
C ILE A 299 -0.79 -15.91 4.12
N SER A 300 -1.62 -15.34 5.00
CA SER A 300 -2.90 -15.93 5.39
C SER A 300 -3.99 -15.76 4.31
N LYS A 301 -5.07 -16.54 4.40
CA LYS A 301 -6.18 -16.43 3.40
C LYS A 301 -6.96 -15.14 3.58
N GLU A 302 -6.96 -14.61 4.79
CA GLU A 302 -7.64 -13.40 5.21
C GLU A 302 -7.02 -12.17 4.56
N GLU A 303 -5.69 -12.14 4.39
CA GLU A 303 -4.97 -11.07 3.70
C GLU A 303 -5.26 -11.02 2.20
N LEU A 304 -5.51 -12.19 1.60
CA LEU A 304 -5.82 -12.37 0.17
C LEU A 304 -7.33 -12.42 -0.11
N GLY A 305 -8.16 -11.99 0.85
CA GLY A 305 -9.60 -12.08 0.75
C GLY A 305 -10.31 -10.83 1.25
N SER A 306 -11.47 -10.55 0.67
CA SER A 306 -12.36 -9.50 1.16
C SER A 306 -13.80 -9.95 1.06
N THR A 307 -14.66 -9.46 1.96
CA THR A 307 -16.09 -9.77 1.97
C THR A 307 -16.87 -8.46 1.96
N ILE A 308 -17.78 -8.33 1.00
CA ILE A 308 -18.64 -7.16 0.84
C ILE A 308 -20.08 -7.62 1.02
N ASN A 309 -20.78 -7.02 1.97
CA ASN A 309 -22.23 -7.15 2.08
C ASN A 309 -22.89 -6.01 1.32
N PHE A 310 -23.87 -6.34 0.49
CA PHE A 310 -24.60 -5.36 -0.31
C PHE A 310 -26.04 -5.79 -0.54
N SER A 311 -26.88 -4.80 -0.82
CA SER A 311 -28.31 -4.99 -1.02
C SER A 311 -28.71 -4.46 -2.38
N LEU A 312 -29.59 -5.17 -3.07
CA LEU A 312 -30.29 -4.65 -4.24
C LEU A 312 -31.66 -4.14 -3.77
N ILE A 313 -31.95 -2.88 -4.08
CA ILE A 313 -33.23 -2.24 -3.77
C ILE A 313 -33.82 -1.77 -5.09
N LYS A 314 -35.07 -2.17 -5.32
CA LYS A 314 -35.84 -1.77 -6.49
C LYS A 314 -36.42 -0.37 -6.39
#